data_AF-A0A7Z0I2T6-F1
#
_entry.id   AF-A0A7Z0I2T6-F1
#
_cell.length_a   1.000
_cell.length_b   1.000
_cell.length_c   1.000
_cell.angle_alpha   90.00
_cell.angle_beta   90.00
_cell.angle_gamma   90.00
#
_symmetry.space_group_name_H-M   'P 1'
#
loop_
_entity.id
_entity.type
_entity.pdbx_description
1 polymer ?
#
loop_
_entity_poly.entity_id
_entity_poly.type
_entity_poly.pdbx_seq_one_letter_code
_entity_poly.pdbx_strand_id
1 'polypeptide(L)'
;MTPIVYRPFDTRYTVYDSNVAVHRRERATRHLIEGENIALIFSRQAARSDSGWNHALVSKHVFDNRGVYSNKGISSASPLYLYPDEQDLDQTRRVNFDPKLYAKLKKLATHPDHGTPDELDVFDYIYGVLHCPDYRSTYAEFLKIDFPRIPWPKTPAEFWDVPAKGHTLRQLHLMDPATIGATPYPFIGEGDNTVDKPRYEGGKVWINKTQYFDDAPEVSWGFYIGGYQPAQKWLKDRKGRPLTLEDVRHYQRILKILSETDRIMQTIEMDLS
;
A
#
# COMPACT_ATOMS: atom_id res chain seq x y z
N MET A 1 -13.17 19.04 4.90
CA MET A 1 -12.76 17.72 5.43
C MET A 1 -11.97 17.02 4.34
N THR A 2 -10.77 16.55 4.65
CA THR A 2 -9.86 15.90 3.70
C THR A 2 -9.71 14.43 4.10
N PRO A 3 -9.83 13.48 3.17
CA PRO A 3 -9.58 12.07 3.46
C PRO A 3 -8.09 11.87 3.78
N ILE A 4 -7.81 11.09 4.82
CA ILE A 4 -6.47 10.72 5.25
C ILE A 4 -6.42 9.21 5.44
N VAL A 5 -5.40 8.56 4.89
CA VAL A 5 -5.11 7.17 5.23
C VAL A 5 -4.50 7.17 6.62
N TYR A 6 -5.34 6.88 7.61
CA TYR A 6 -4.94 6.84 9.02
C TYR A 6 -4.07 5.60 9.26
N ARG A 7 -4.52 4.43 8.81
CA ARG A 7 -3.77 3.16 8.85
C ARG A 7 -3.98 2.44 7.51
N PRO A 8 -3.19 1.40 7.17
CA PRO A 8 -3.40 0.66 5.94
C PRO A 8 -4.86 0.18 5.86
N PHE A 9 -5.53 0.55 4.77
CA PHE A 9 -6.95 0.26 4.52
C PHE A 9 -7.94 0.86 5.54
N ASP A 10 -7.57 1.90 6.28
CA ASP A 10 -8.48 2.67 7.16
C ASP A 10 -8.39 4.16 6.81
N THR A 11 -9.19 4.57 5.83
CA THR A 11 -9.34 5.98 5.47
C THR A 11 -10.30 6.66 6.43
N ARG A 12 -9.88 7.81 6.97
CA ARG A 12 -10.69 8.66 7.84
C ARG A 12 -10.71 10.07 7.27
N TYR A 13 -11.39 10.99 7.96
CA TYR A 13 -11.43 12.39 7.58
C TYR A 13 -10.75 13.25 8.64
N THR A 14 -10.06 14.28 8.19
CA THR A 14 -9.44 15.29 9.06
C THR A 14 -9.69 16.69 8.51
N VAL A 15 -9.53 17.70 9.37
CA VAL A 15 -9.46 19.10 8.94
C VAL A 15 -8.00 19.39 8.59
N TYR A 16 -7.69 19.35 7.30
CA TYR A 16 -6.32 19.55 6.79
C TYR A 16 -6.04 21.02 6.49
N ASP A 17 -6.07 21.83 7.54
CA ASP A 17 -5.85 23.28 7.51
C ASP A 17 -4.58 23.66 8.29
N SER A 18 -3.93 24.77 7.93
CA SER A 18 -2.70 25.23 8.60
C SER A 18 -2.90 25.55 10.08
N ASN A 19 -4.12 25.91 10.49
CA ASN A 19 -4.45 26.25 11.87
C ASN A 19 -4.82 25.02 12.71
N VAL A 20 -5.05 23.85 12.08
CA VAL A 20 -5.48 22.62 12.77
C VAL A 20 -4.43 21.51 12.66
N ALA A 21 -3.80 21.36 11.50
CA ALA A 21 -2.84 20.31 11.23
C ALA A 21 -1.40 20.86 11.20
N VAL A 22 -0.56 20.33 12.08
CA VAL A 22 0.88 20.64 12.14
C VAL A 22 1.70 19.69 11.26
N HIS A 23 2.87 20.13 10.82
CA HIS A 23 3.81 19.33 10.01
C HIS A 23 3.19 18.67 8.77
N ARG A 24 2.34 19.39 8.04
CA ARG A 24 1.63 18.92 6.83
C ARG A 24 2.55 18.40 5.72
N ARG A 25 3.84 18.73 5.71
CA ARG A 25 4.81 18.36 4.66
C ARG A 25 4.29 18.76 3.26
N GLU A 26 3.79 19.99 3.15
CA GLU A 26 3.07 20.49 1.97
C GLU A 26 3.83 20.29 0.66
N ARG A 27 5.17 20.38 0.67
CA ARG A 27 6.03 20.08 -0.48
C ARG A 27 5.75 18.74 -1.16
N ALA A 28 5.26 17.74 -0.41
CA ALA A 28 4.90 16.43 -0.95
C ALA A 28 3.39 16.20 -0.95
N THR A 29 2.70 16.62 0.12
CA THR A 29 1.28 16.29 0.32
C THR A 29 0.32 17.12 -0.51
N ARG A 30 0.69 18.35 -0.91
CA ARG A 30 -0.17 19.22 -1.74
C ARG A 30 -0.55 18.55 -3.06
N HIS A 31 0.38 17.79 -3.63
CA HIS A 31 0.18 17.09 -4.90
C HIS A 31 -0.82 15.92 -4.82
N LEU A 32 -1.24 15.50 -3.62
CA LEU A 32 -2.32 14.54 -3.40
C LEU A 32 -3.67 15.22 -3.12
N ILE A 33 -3.69 16.54 -2.99
CA ILE A 33 -4.88 17.34 -2.68
C ILE A 33 -5.33 18.17 -3.88
N GLU A 34 -4.38 18.74 -4.63
CA GLU A 34 -4.64 19.65 -5.76
C GLU A 34 -5.22 18.97 -7.00
N GLY A 35 -5.07 17.65 -7.12
CA GLY A 35 -5.62 16.89 -8.23
C GLY A 35 -5.46 15.38 -8.05
N GLU A 36 -5.99 14.61 -9.01
CA GLU A 36 -5.87 13.15 -8.99
C GLU A 36 -4.41 12.72 -9.07
N ASN A 37 -3.97 11.92 -8.10
CA ASN A 37 -2.59 11.49 -8.00
C ASN A 37 -2.49 10.24 -7.12
N ILE A 38 -1.36 9.57 -7.22
CA ILE A 38 -0.96 8.49 -6.34
C ILE A 38 0.42 8.79 -5.78
N ALA A 39 0.71 8.34 -4.57
CA ALA A 39 2.02 8.44 -3.97
C ALA A 39 2.49 7.09 -3.49
N LEU A 40 3.78 6.82 -3.72
CA LEU A 40 4.48 5.74 -3.07
C LEU A 40 4.83 6.19 -1.65
N ILE A 41 4.32 5.45 -0.68
CA ILE A 41 4.62 5.61 0.73
C ILE A 41 5.69 4.59 1.11
N PHE A 42 6.81 5.04 1.69
CA PHE A 42 7.90 4.16 2.06
C PHE A 42 8.74 4.73 3.20
N SER A 43 9.45 3.87 3.94
CA SER A 43 10.31 4.30 5.05
C SER A 43 11.78 4.29 4.66
N ARG A 44 12.51 5.36 5.02
CA ARG A 44 13.98 5.40 4.92
C ARG A 44 14.64 4.40 5.88
N GLN A 45 14.09 4.28 7.08
CA GLN A 45 14.61 3.42 8.12
C GLN A 45 13.50 2.58 8.72
N ALA A 46 13.77 1.29 8.86
CA ALA A 46 12.83 0.31 9.37
C ALA A 46 13.45 -0.42 10.57
N ALA A 47 12.68 -0.56 11.65
CA ALA A 47 13.08 -1.46 12.71
C ALA A 47 13.02 -2.91 12.20
N ARG A 48 13.90 -3.77 12.72
CA ARG A 48 13.82 -5.22 12.44
C ARG A 48 12.52 -5.75 13.04
N SER A 49 11.71 -6.40 12.21
CA SER A 49 10.59 -7.23 12.62
C SER A 49 10.83 -8.66 12.16
N ASP A 50 10.17 -9.60 12.82
CA ASP A 50 10.21 -11.02 12.42
C ASP A 50 9.56 -11.25 11.04
N SER A 51 8.71 -10.31 10.60
CA SER A 51 8.08 -10.28 9.27
C SER A 51 8.96 -9.68 8.16
N GLY A 52 10.21 -9.31 8.45
CA GLY A 52 11.11 -8.69 7.48
C GLY A 52 10.69 -7.27 7.09
N TRP A 53 11.27 -6.74 6.00
CA TRP A 53 10.94 -5.39 5.52
C TRP A 53 9.64 -5.40 4.72
N ASN A 54 8.69 -4.55 5.08
CA ASN A 54 7.35 -4.46 4.50
C ASN A 54 6.79 -3.03 4.57
N HIS A 55 7.67 -2.03 4.50
CA HIS A 55 7.34 -0.62 4.74
C HIS A 55 7.10 0.13 3.43
N ALA A 56 6.34 -0.45 2.52
CA ALA A 56 5.90 0.18 1.27
C ALA A 56 4.38 0.04 1.10
N LEU A 57 3.72 1.14 0.70
CA LEU A 57 2.30 1.17 0.40
C LEU A 57 2.03 2.25 -0.66
N VAL A 58 0.92 2.16 -1.38
CA VAL A 58 0.45 3.23 -2.28
C VAL A 58 -0.72 3.96 -1.63
N SER A 59 -0.86 5.26 -1.90
CA SER A 59 -2.01 6.04 -1.45
C SER A 59 -2.43 7.05 -2.49
N LYS A 60 -3.75 7.27 -2.62
CA LYS A 60 -4.35 8.40 -3.38
C LYS A 60 -4.77 9.56 -2.49
N HIS A 61 -4.52 9.47 -1.18
CA HIS A 61 -4.85 10.49 -0.20
C HIS A 61 -3.63 10.84 0.65
N VAL A 62 -3.69 11.97 1.34
CA VAL A 62 -2.69 12.28 2.36
C VAL A 62 -2.61 11.16 3.39
N PHE A 63 -1.41 10.99 3.94
CA PHE A 63 -1.08 9.81 4.73
C PHE A 63 -0.62 10.23 6.13
N ASP A 64 -1.13 9.55 7.16
CA ASP A 64 -0.67 9.78 8.53
C ASP A 64 0.78 9.32 8.69
N ASN A 65 1.59 10.04 9.47
CA ASN A 65 3.01 9.73 9.64
C ASN A 65 3.28 8.33 10.22
N ARG A 66 2.27 7.71 10.83
CA ARG A 66 2.30 6.36 11.38
C ARG A 66 1.60 5.35 10.49
N GLY A 67 1.29 5.59 9.22
CA GLY A 67 0.51 4.63 8.43
C GLY A 67 1.30 3.41 7.90
N VAL A 68 2.61 3.49 7.64
CA VAL A 68 3.51 2.32 7.49
C VAL A 68 4.53 2.36 8.63
N TYR A 69 4.02 2.10 9.83
CA TYR A 69 4.72 2.35 11.08
C TYR A 69 6.06 1.61 11.21
N SER A 70 7.07 2.30 11.74
CA SER A 70 8.35 1.73 12.16
C SER A 70 8.81 2.43 13.44
N ASN A 71 9.44 1.69 14.37
CA ASN A 71 10.05 2.29 15.58
C ASN A 71 11.31 3.13 15.28
N LYS A 72 11.89 3.03 14.07
CA LYS A 72 13.15 3.68 13.69
C LYS A 72 13.02 4.76 12.61
N GLY A 73 11.82 5.06 12.12
CA GLY A 73 11.67 5.98 11.00
C GLY A 73 10.27 6.53 10.81
N ILE A 74 10.19 7.57 9.99
CA ILE A 74 8.94 8.20 9.55
C ILE A 74 8.74 7.86 8.07
N SER A 75 7.49 7.57 7.71
CA SER A 75 7.12 7.32 6.32
C SER A 75 7.30 8.57 5.48
N SER A 76 7.91 8.39 4.32
CA SER A 76 8.00 9.37 3.25
C SER A 76 6.89 9.09 2.23
N ALA A 77 6.46 10.14 1.53
CA ALA A 77 5.49 10.05 0.45
C ALA A 77 6.10 10.68 -0.81
N SER A 78 6.15 9.92 -1.89
CA SER A 78 6.62 10.38 -3.20
C SER A 78 5.45 10.33 -4.19
N PRO A 79 4.80 11.46 -4.49
CA PRO A 79 3.72 11.51 -5.47
C PRO A 79 4.26 11.19 -6.87
N LEU A 80 3.46 10.53 -7.71
CA LEU A 80 3.80 10.24 -9.11
C LEU A 80 3.86 11.54 -9.94
N TYR A 81 2.94 12.45 -9.67
CA TYR A 81 2.88 13.73 -10.35
C TYR A 81 3.17 14.91 -9.44
N LEU A 82 3.82 15.94 -9.98
CA LEU A 82 3.99 17.26 -9.39
C LEU A 82 3.04 18.23 -10.09
N TYR A 83 2.21 18.90 -9.29
CA TYR A 83 1.36 19.99 -9.74
C TYR A 83 2.11 21.31 -9.64
N PRO A 84 1.96 22.22 -10.61
CA PRO A 84 2.63 23.52 -10.59
C PRO A 84 2.14 24.37 -9.40
N ASP A 85 3.00 25.28 -8.95
CA ASP A 85 2.57 26.41 -8.11
C ASP A 85 2.12 27.59 -9.00
N GLU A 86 1.39 28.54 -8.43
CA GLU A 86 0.97 29.78 -9.14
C GLU A 86 2.16 30.59 -9.69
N GLN A 87 3.36 30.36 -9.14
CA GLN A 87 4.60 31.03 -9.53
C GLN A 87 5.33 30.32 -10.69
N ASP A 88 4.94 29.09 -11.05
CA ASP A 88 5.55 28.36 -12.14
C ASP A 88 5.12 28.95 -13.50
N LEU A 89 6.07 29.14 -14.42
CA LEU A 89 5.74 29.60 -15.79
C LEU A 89 4.98 28.54 -16.59
N ASP A 90 5.28 27.27 -16.33
CA ASP A 90 4.61 26.12 -16.93
C ASP A 90 3.56 25.60 -15.95
N GLN A 91 2.29 25.75 -16.33
CA GLN A 91 1.13 25.32 -15.55
C GLN A 91 0.71 23.87 -15.88
N THR A 92 1.57 23.09 -16.53
CA THR A 92 1.33 21.67 -16.77
C THR A 92 1.83 20.80 -15.62
N ARG A 93 1.10 19.72 -15.36
CA ARG A 93 1.50 18.68 -14.39
C ARG A 93 2.72 17.91 -14.92
N ARG A 94 3.70 17.64 -14.05
CA ARG A 94 4.95 16.96 -14.41
C ARG A 94 5.06 15.59 -13.73
N VAL A 95 5.73 14.63 -14.36
CA VAL A 95 6.06 13.35 -13.75
C VAL A 95 7.22 13.54 -12.76
N ASN A 96 7.10 12.98 -11.56
CA ASN A 96 8.07 13.10 -10.46
C ASN A 96 9.18 12.03 -10.53
N PHE A 97 9.75 11.82 -11.71
CA PHE A 97 10.91 10.97 -11.89
C PHE A 97 12.13 11.80 -12.27
N ASP A 98 13.30 11.36 -11.82
CA ASP A 98 14.55 11.90 -12.35
C ASP A 98 14.63 11.61 -13.86
N PRO A 99 14.77 12.63 -14.74
CA PRO A 99 14.71 12.41 -16.18
C PRO A 99 15.77 11.45 -16.73
N LYS A 100 16.96 11.41 -16.13
CA LYS A 100 18.05 10.54 -16.59
C LYS A 100 17.79 9.10 -16.19
N LEU A 101 17.33 8.86 -14.96
CA LEU A 101 16.98 7.52 -14.49
C LEU A 101 15.76 6.99 -15.22
N TYR A 102 14.75 7.83 -15.46
CA TYR A 102 13.55 7.45 -16.20
C TYR A 102 13.90 7.07 -17.65
N ALA A 103 14.68 7.90 -18.36
CA ALA A 103 15.13 7.59 -19.71
C ALA A 103 15.96 6.29 -19.78
N LYS A 104 16.82 6.05 -18.78
CA LYS A 104 17.59 4.80 -18.69
C LYS A 104 16.66 3.60 -18.52
N LEU A 105 15.69 3.66 -17.62
CA LEU A 105 14.73 2.56 -17.40
C LEU A 105 13.94 2.28 -18.67
N LYS A 106 13.38 3.31 -19.31
CA LYS A 106 12.64 3.18 -20.58
C LYS A 106 13.46 2.46 -21.65
N LYS A 107 14.76 2.80 -21.77
CA LYS A 107 15.67 2.13 -22.72
C LYS A 107 15.88 0.65 -22.38
N LEU A 108 16.06 0.31 -21.11
CA LEU A 108 16.25 -1.08 -20.68
C LEU A 108 14.98 -1.93 -20.81
N ALA A 109 13.82 -1.28 -20.73
CA ALA A 109 12.50 -1.90 -20.70
C ALA A 109 11.80 -1.97 -22.07
N THR A 110 12.32 -1.27 -23.09
CA THR A 110 11.65 -1.23 -24.40
C THR A 110 11.56 -2.63 -24.99
N HIS A 111 10.35 -3.08 -25.31
CA HIS A 111 10.05 -4.41 -25.80
C HIS A 111 9.26 -4.33 -27.12
N PRO A 112 9.49 -5.22 -28.12
CA PRO A 112 8.75 -5.20 -29.38
C PRO A 112 7.22 -5.28 -29.21
N ASP A 113 6.75 -6.11 -28.29
CA ASP A 113 5.31 -6.37 -28.11
C ASP A 113 4.60 -5.41 -27.17
N HIS A 114 5.34 -4.77 -26.25
CA HIS A 114 4.77 -3.88 -25.22
C HIS A 114 5.11 -2.39 -25.47
N GLY A 115 6.06 -2.11 -26.35
CA GLY A 115 6.55 -0.76 -26.61
C GLY A 115 7.49 -0.26 -25.52
N THR A 116 7.44 1.06 -25.28
CA THR A 116 8.25 1.74 -24.27
C THR A 116 7.36 2.05 -23.06
N PRO A 117 7.81 1.75 -21.82
CA PRO A 117 6.96 1.98 -20.66
C PRO A 117 6.62 3.45 -20.44
N ASP A 118 5.40 3.68 -19.97
CA ASP A 118 4.92 4.96 -19.48
C ASP A 118 5.27 5.16 -17.99
N GLU A 119 4.79 6.26 -17.40
CA GLU A 119 5.06 6.60 -16.01
C GLU A 119 4.38 5.66 -15.00
N LEU A 120 3.25 5.06 -15.36
CA LEU A 120 2.55 4.10 -14.52
C LEU A 120 3.23 2.75 -14.58
N ASP A 121 3.70 2.30 -15.74
CA ASP A 121 4.50 1.08 -15.87
C ASP A 121 5.75 1.15 -14.99
N VAL A 122 6.42 2.30 -14.96
CA VAL A 122 7.59 2.51 -14.10
C VAL A 122 7.22 2.58 -12.62
N PHE A 123 6.12 3.24 -12.27
CA PHE A 123 5.62 3.26 -10.89
C PHE A 123 5.28 1.83 -10.42
N ASP A 124 4.59 1.07 -11.25
CA ASP A 124 4.15 -0.29 -10.96
C ASP A 124 5.34 -1.26 -10.93
N TYR A 125 6.38 -1.05 -11.75
CA TYR A 125 7.64 -1.79 -11.64
C TYR A 125 8.28 -1.56 -10.26
N ILE A 126 8.46 -0.31 -9.86
CA ILE A 126 9.00 0.04 -8.52
C ILE A 126 8.15 -0.61 -7.42
N TYR A 127 6.82 -0.55 -7.56
CA TYR A 127 5.92 -1.13 -6.57
C TYR A 127 6.03 -2.64 -6.48
N GLY A 128 6.14 -3.32 -7.63
CA GLY A 128 6.36 -4.76 -7.74
C GLY A 128 7.69 -5.18 -7.09
N VAL A 129 8.79 -4.49 -7.40
CA VAL A 129 10.11 -4.73 -6.76
C VAL A 129 9.98 -4.64 -5.24
N LEU A 130 9.35 -3.58 -4.72
CA LEU A 130 9.20 -3.39 -3.27
C LEU A 130 8.30 -4.44 -2.62
N HIS A 131 7.59 -5.26 -3.40
CA HIS A 131 6.77 -6.39 -2.95
C HIS A 131 7.37 -7.76 -3.29
N CYS A 132 8.48 -7.82 -4.03
CA CYS A 132 9.18 -9.08 -4.31
C CYS A 132 9.82 -9.66 -3.02
N PRO A 133 9.47 -10.89 -2.61
CA PRO A 133 10.06 -11.54 -1.44
C PRO A 133 11.58 -11.68 -1.54
N ASP A 134 12.11 -12.05 -2.72
CA ASP A 134 13.53 -12.23 -2.94
C ASP A 134 14.31 -10.92 -2.87
N TYR A 135 13.73 -9.82 -3.37
CA TYR A 135 14.32 -8.48 -3.19
C TYR A 135 14.38 -8.10 -1.71
N ARG A 136 13.28 -8.31 -0.98
CA ARG A 136 13.20 -7.98 0.46
C ARG A 136 14.18 -8.80 1.29
N SER A 137 14.36 -10.08 0.96
CA SER A 137 15.28 -10.97 1.68
C SER A 137 16.75 -10.65 1.34
N THR A 138 17.07 -10.51 0.05
CA THR A 138 18.43 -10.23 -0.44
C THR A 138 18.99 -8.92 0.10
N TYR A 139 18.16 -7.86 0.15
CA TYR A 139 18.59 -6.53 0.60
C TYR A 139 18.12 -6.18 2.02
N ALA A 140 17.73 -7.18 2.83
CA ALA A 140 17.11 -6.97 4.14
C ALA A 140 17.94 -6.07 5.09
N GLU A 141 19.27 -6.21 5.12
CA GLU A 141 20.13 -5.37 5.97
C GLU A 141 20.19 -3.91 5.49
N PHE A 142 20.20 -3.70 4.16
CA PHE A 142 20.23 -2.37 3.57
C PHE A 142 18.88 -1.64 3.75
N LEU A 143 17.77 -2.34 3.52
CA LEU A 143 16.41 -1.81 3.64
C LEU A 143 16.06 -1.32 5.07
N LYS A 144 16.84 -1.72 6.08
CA LYS A 144 16.69 -1.25 7.46
C LYS A 144 17.27 0.15 7.69
N ILE A 145 18.34 0.50 6.96
CA ILE A 145 19.21 1.63 7.31
C ILE A 145 19.06 2.83 6.38
N ASP A 146 18.65 2.63 5.13
CA ASP A 146 18.48 3.70 4.16
C ASP A 146 17.35 3.42 3.15
N PHE A 147 17.07 4.41 2.29
CA PHE A 147 16.03 4.31 1.27
C PHE A 147 16.19 3.07 0.38
N PRO A 148 15.08 2.37 0.04
CA PRO A 148 15.12 1.26 -0.90
C PRO A 148 15.78 1.65 -2.22
N ARG A 149 16.66 0.80 -2.73
CA ARG A 149 17.30 0.96 -4.04
C ARG A 149 16.71 -0.04 -5.00
N ILE A 150 16.06 0.48 -6.04
CA ILE A 150 15.38 -0.34 -7.04
C ILE A 150 16.44 -0.90 -8.02
N PRO A 151 16.57 -2.22 -8.17
CA PRO A 151 17.45 -2.81 -9.17
C PRO A 151 16.92 -2.53 -10.57
N TRP A 152 17.84 -2.44 -11.52
CA TRP A 152 17.49 -2.34 -12.93
C TRP A 152 16.98 -3.70 -13.43
N PRO A 153 15.97 -3.72 -14.31
CA PRO A 153 15.57 -4.97 -14.94
C PRO A 153 16.73 -5.51 -15.78
N LYS A 154 16.96 -6.82 -15.72
CA LYS A 154 18.01 -7.49 -16.51
C LYS A 154 17.63 -7.63 -17.98
N THR A 155 16.33 -7.78 -18.24
CA THR A 155 15.78 -7.92 -19.59
C THR A 155 14.48 -7.10 -19.72
N PRO A 156 14.10 -6.70 -20.94
CA PRO A 156 12.79 -6.10 -21.16
C PRO A 156 11.63 -7.03 -20.73
N ALA A 157 11.77 -8.35 -20.92
CA ALA A 157 10.75 -9.31 -20.51
C ALA A 157 10.56 -9.34 -18.98
N GLU A 158 11.66 -9.36 -18.21
CA GLU A 158 11.62 -9.21 -16.75
C GLU A 158 10.98 -7.88 -16.37
N PHE A 159 11.33 -6.79 -17.07
CA PHE A 159 10.69 -5.50 -16.82
C PHE A 159 9.19 -5.57 -17.00
N TRP A 160 8.60 -6.23 -18.00
CA TRP A 160 7.16 -6.18 -18.24
C TRP A 160 6.35 -7.15 -17.36
N ASP A 161 7.00 -8.18 -16.81
CA ASP A 161 6.37 -9.13 -15.90
C ASP A 161 6.12 -8.55 -14.48
N VAL A 162 7.09 -7.83 -13.93
CA VAL A 162 7.01 -7.19 -12.60
C VAL A 162 5.91 -6.12 -12.46
N PRO A 163 5.75 -5.12 -13.36
CA PRO A 163 4.75 -4.07 -13.27
C PRO A 163 3.35 -4.61 -13.54
N ALA A 164 3.17 -5.70 -14.28
CA ALA A 164 1.86 -6.34 -14.38
C ALA A 164 1.36 -6.76 -12.99
N LYS A 165 2.24 -7.37 -12.18
CA LYS A 165 1.97 -7.74 -10.78
C LYS A 165 1.89 -6.52 -9.87
N GLY A 166 2.80 -5.56 -10.06
CA GLY A 166 2.82 -4.28 -9.35
C GLY A 166 1.54 -3.47 -9.56
N HIS A 167 0.99 -3.48 -10.76
CA HIS A 167 -0.28 -2.85 -11.13
C HIS A 167 -1.43 -3.47 -10.34
N THR A 168 -1.56 -4.80 -10.36
CA THR A 168 -2.60 -5.49 -9.57
C THR A 168 -2.46 -5.18 -8.08
N LEU A 169 -1.24 -5.23 -7.53
CA LEU A 169 -0.98 -4.84 -6.15
C LEU A 169 -1.37 -3.39 -5.86
N ARG A 170 -1.04 -2.45 -6.75
CA ARG A 170 -1.41 -1.04 -6.60
C ARG A 170 -2.93 -0.88 -6.55
N GLN A 171 -3.65 -1.50 -7.48
CA GLN A 171 -5.11 -1.42 -7.53
C GLN A 171 -5.77 -2.04 -6.29
N LEU A 172 -5.30 -3.22 -5.86
CA LEU A 172 -5.73 -3.84 -4.60
C LEU A 172 -5.50 -2.91 -3.41
N HIS A 173 -4.33 -2.30 -3.31
CA HIS A 173 -3.98 -1.45 -2.18
C HIS A 173 -4.65 -0.07 -2.21
N LEU A 174 -5.09 0.40 -3.39
CA LEU A 174 -6.00 1.53 -3.54
C LEU A 174 -7.47 1.17 -3.32
N MET A 175 -7.74 -0.09 -2.98
CA MET A 175 -9.06 -0.69 -2.75
C MET A 175 -9.99 -0.56 -3.96
N ASP A 176 -9.45 -0.73 -5.18
CA ASP A 176 -10.23 -0.71 -6.41
C ASP A 176 -11.27 -1.86 -6.45
N PRO A 177 -12.58 -1.56 -6.58
CA PRO A 177 -13.62 -2.59 -6.52
C PRO A 177 -13.51 -3.64 -7.63
N ALA A 178 -13.08 -3.27 -8.84
CA ALA A 178 -12.98 -4.19 -9.96
C ALA A 178 -11.87 -5.22 -9.74
N THR A 179 -10.74 -4.77 -9.19
CA THR A 179 -9.59 -5.63 -8.89
C THR A 179 -9.83 -6.53 -7.67
N ILE A 180 -10.52 -6.01 -6.64
CA ILE A 180 -10.87 -6.84 -5.46
C ILE A 180 -11.82 -7.98 -5.85
N GLY A 181 -12.83 -7.67 -6.68
CA GLY A 181 -13.84 -8.62 -7.10
C GLY A 181 -14.67 -9.17 -5.92
N ALA A 182 -15.01 -10.45 -5.99
CA ALA A 182 -15.81 -11.11 -4.97
C ALA A 182 -15.03 -11.36 -3.66
N THR A 183 -15.70 -11.15 -2.53
CA THR A 183 -15.12 -11.36 -1.19
C THR A 183 -15.84 -12.51 -0.48
N PRO A 184 -15.36 -13.76 -0.59
CA PRO A 184 -16.05 -14.95 -0.11
C PRO A 184 -15.84 -15.18 1.40
N TYR A 185 -16.04 -14.14 2.22
CA TYR A 185 -15.80 -14.19 3.68
C TYR A 185 -17.09 -13.80 4.42
N PRO A 186 -18.09 -14.68 4.50
CA PRO A 186 -19.40 -14.32 5.05
C PRO A 186 -19.29 -13.91 6.51
N PHE A 187 -20.11 -12.95 6.93
CA PHE A 187 -20.24 -12.57 8.33
C PHE A 187 -21.40 -13.33 8.97
N ILE A 188 -21.10 -14.17 9.96
CA ILE A 188 -22.00 -15.19 10.51
C ILE A 188 -22.14 -14.98 12.03
N GLY A 189 -23.32 -15.31 12.56
CA GLY A 189 -23.63 -15.35 13.99
C GLY A 189 -24.68 -14.34 14.41
N GLU A 190 -25.30 -14.59 15.56
CA GLU A 190 -26.32 -13.70 16.15
C GLU A 190 -25.71 -12.76 17.20
N GLY A 191 -26.15 -11.50 17.21
CA GLY A 191 -25.67 -10.47 18.13
C GLY A 191 -25.89 -9.05 17.62
N ASP A 192 -25.30 -8.09 18.32
CA ASP A 192 -25.39 -6.66 18.03
C ASP A 192 -24.25 -6.14 17.14
N ASN A 193 -23.40 -7.04 16.62
CA ASN A 193 -22.20 -6.75 15.83
C ASN A 193 -21.10 -5.99 16.60
N THR A 194 -21.18 -5.90 17.94
CA THR A 194 -20.19 -5.17 18.73
C THR A 194 -18.85 -5.92 18.73
N VAL A 195 -17.79 -5.21 18.35
CA VAL A 195 -16.42 -5.74 18.43
C VAL A 195 -15.95 -5.76 19.88
N ASP A 196 -15.48 -6.90 20.38
CA ASP A 196 -14.95 -7.04 21.74
C ASP A 196 -13.50 -7.53 21.74
N LYS A 197 -13.32 -8.84 21.48
CA LYS A 197 -12.01 -9.50 21.48
C LYS A 197 -11.76 -10.17 20.13
N PRO A 198 -11.23 -9.41 19.16
CA PRO A 198 -10.84 -9.96 17.87
C PRO A 198 -9.82 -11.10 18.02
N ARG A 199 -10.07 -12.23 17.38
CA ARG A 199 -9.14 -13.38 17.33
C ARG A 199 -9.33 -14.18 16.06
N TYR A 200 -8.28 -14.87 15.64
CA TYR A 200 -8.34 -15.86 14.58
C TYR A 200 -8.35 -17.26 15.17
N GLU A 201 -9.26 -18.11 14.72
CA GLU A 201 -9.38 -19.49 15.18
C GLU A 201 -10.14 -20.33 14.15
N GLY A 202 -9.51 -21.40 13.65
CA GLY A 202 -10.16 -22.39 12.79
C GLY A 202 -10.76 -21.82 11.50
N GLY A 203 -10.01 -20.99 10.76
CA GLY A 203 -10.50 -20.38 9.52
C GLY A 203 -11.39 -19.15 9.73
N LYS A 204 -11.58 -18.69 10.97
CA LYS A 204 -12.54 -17.64 11.31
C LYS A 204 -11.85 -16.45 11.96
N VAL A 205 -12.26 -15.25 11.56
CA VAL A 205 -11.97 -14.03 12.32
C VAL A 205 -13.17 -13.68 13.18
N TRP A 206 -13.08 -14.02 14.46
CA TRP A 206 -14.09 -13.67 15.45
C TRP A 206 -13.99 -12.21 15.83
N ILE A 207 -15.11 -11.48 15.84
CA ILE A 207 -15.16 -10.10 16.37
C ILE A 207 -15.55 -10.09 17.85
N ASN A 208 -16.31 -11.10 18.29
CA ASN A 208 -16.75 -11.31 19.67
C ASN A 208 -16.94 -12.82 19.94
N LYS A 209 -17.78 -13.21 20.91
CA LYS A 209 -18.00 -14.62 21.28
C LYS A 209 -18.91 -15.38 20.32
N THR A 210 -19.81 -14.70 19.61
CA THR A 210 -20.88 -15.33 18.81
C THR A 210 -20.81 -15.01 17.33
N GLN A 211 -20.09 -13.95 16.94
CA GLN A 211 -20.06 -13.43 15.58
C GLN A 211 -18.63 -13.39 15.00
N TYR A 212 -18.52 -13.77 13.73
CA TYR A 212 -17.24 -13.93 13.04
C TYR A 212 -17.37 -13.77 11.51
N PHE A 213 -16.24 -13.52 10.86
CA PHE A 213 -16.06 -13.69 9.42
C PHE A 213 -15.54 -15.10 9.17
N ASP A 214 -16.27 -15.89 8.38
CA ASP A 214 -15.90 -17.26 8.01
C ASP A 214 -14.97 -17.30 6.79
N ASP A 215 -14.36 -18.47 6.56
CA ASP A 215 -13.43 -18.74 5.45
C ASP A 215 -12.29 -17.72 5.32
N ALA A 216 -11.90 -17.10 6.43
CA ALA A 216 -10.88 -16.08 6.48
C ALA A 216 -9.47 -16.72 6.35
N PRO A 217 -8.65 -16.29 5.37
CA PRO A 217 -7.29 -16.80 5.21
C PRO A 217 -6.42 -16.42 6.42
N GLU A 218 -5.68 -17.38 6.97
CA GLU A 218 -4.78 -17.13 8.11
C GLU A 218 -3.73 -16.08 7.76
N VAL A 219 -3.22 -16.11 6.52
CA VAL A 219 -2.27 -15.12 6.02
C VAL A 219 -2.81 -13.71 6.14
N SER A 220 -4.10 -13.47 5.88
CA SER A 220 -4.71 -12.14 6.01
C SER A 220 -4.71 -11.63 7.46
N TRP A 221 -4.90 -12.52 8.43
CA TRP A 221 -4.84 -12.16 9.85
C TRP A 221 -3.41 -11.84 10.32
N GLY A 222 -2.44 -12.59 9.79
CA GLY A 222 -1.02 -12.48 10.10
C GLY A 222 -0.28 -11.39 9.32
N PHE A 223 -0.80 -10.95 8.18
CA PHE A 223 -0.09 -10.11 7.22
C PHE A 223 0.31 -8.76 7.82
N TYR A 224 1.59 -8.39 7.70
CA TYR A 224 2.09 -7.11 8.18
C TYR A 224 2.26 -6.09 7.05
N ILE A 225 1.87 -4.84 7.32
CA ILE A 225 2.23 -3.66 6.53
C ILE A 225 2.88 -2.65 7.49
N GLY A 226 4.19 -2.45 7.33
CA GLY A 226 5.05 -1.91 8.39
C GLY A 226 4.82 -2.64 9.72
N GLY A 227 4.66 -1.88 10.80
CA GLY A 227 4.42 -2.39 12.15
C GLY A 227 2.97 -2.74 12.50
N TYR A 228 2.04 -2.78 11.54
CA TYR A 228 0.65 -3.21 11.81
C TYR A 228 0.30 -4.50 11.08
N GLN A 229 -0.63 -5.24 11.68
CA GLN A 229 -1.42 -6.26 11.03
C GLN A 229 -2.78 -5.65 10.71
N PRO A 230 -3.07 -5.23 9.45
CA PRO A 230 -4.23 -4.41 9.14
C PRO A 230 -5.56 -5.06 9.53
N ALA A 231 -5.71 -6.37 9.26
CA ALA A 231 -6.89 -7.13 9.65
C ALA A 231 -7.15 -7.09 11.17
N GLN A 232 -6.11 -7.13 12.00
CA GLN A 232 -6.27 -7.02 13.45
C GLN A 232 -6.51 -5.60 13.90
N LYS A 233 -5.71 -4.65 13.39
CA LYS A 233 -5.71 -3.25 13.82
C LYS A 233 -7.05 -2.59 13.55
N TRP A 234 -7.64 -2.88 12.38
CA TRP A 234 -8.91 -2.30 11.97
C TRP A 234 -10.07 -2.67 12.91
N LEU A 235 -10.13 -3.94 13.35
CA LEU A 235 -11.10 -4.40 14.35
C LEU A 235 -10.79 -3.86 15.75
N LYS A 236 -9.52 -3.90 16.17
CA LYS A 236 -9.09 -3.38 17.48
C LYS A 236 -9.47 -1.92 17.67
N ASP A 237 -9.37 -1.10 16.62
CA ASP A 237 -9.77 0.30 16.67
C ASP A 237 -11.28 0.49 16.80
N ARG A 238 -12.09 -0.50 16.43
CA ARG A 238 -13.56 -0.49 16.53
C ARG A 238 -14.08 -1.20 17.78
N LYS A 239 -13.21 -1.59 18.72
CA LYS A 239 -13.63 -2.21 19.98
C LYS A 239 -14.70 -1.35 20.69
N GLY A 240 -15.74 -2.02 21.19
CA GLY A 240 -16.88 -1.41 21.87
C GLY A 240 -17.89 -0.75 20.94
N ARG A 241 -17.76 -0.91 19.62
CA ARG A 241 -18.67 -0.34 18.62
C ARG A 241 -19.26 -1.46 17.75
N PRO A 242 -20.55 -1.36 17.38
CA PRO A 242 -21.18 -2.28 16.44
C PRO A 242 -20.67 -2.03 15.02
N LEU A 243 -20.39 -3.10 14.28
CA LEU A 243 -20.08 -3.00 12.85
C LEU A 243 -21.36 -2.76 12.05
N THR A 244 -21.32 -1.73 11.20
CA THR A 244 -22.34 -1.50 10.18
C THR A 244 -22.21 -2.49 9.02
N LEU A 245 -23.20 -2.53 8.12
CA LEU A 245 -23.09 -3.31 6.88
C LEU A 245 -21.91 -2.85 6.00
N GLU A 246 -21.62 -1.55 5.99
CA GLU A 246 -20.47 -1.00 5.27
C GLU A 246 -19.15 -1.45 5.90
N ASP A 247 -19.05 -1.42 7.24
CA ASP A 247 -17.91 -1.94 7.99
C ASP A 247 -17.66 -3.42 7.67
N VAL A 248 -18.72 -4.24 7.65
CA VAL A 248 -18.63 -5.67 7.29
C VAL A 248 -18.06 -5.84 5.88
N ARG A 249 -18.62 -5.15 4.88
CA ARG A 249 -18.14 -5.20 3.49
C ARG A 249 -16.70 -4.71 3.36
N HIS A 250 -16.35 -3.64 4.07
CA HIS A 250 -15.00 -3.09 4.09
C HIS A 250 -14.01 -4.08 4.67
N TYR A 251 -14.36 -4.75 5.77
CA TYR A 251 -13.50 -5.75 6.38
C TYR A 251 -13.29 -6.98 5.49
N GLN A 252 -14.34 -7.45 4.80
CA GLN A 252 -14.24 -8.50 3.80
C GLN A 252 -13.24 -8.15 2.69
N ARG A 253 -13.23 -6.89 2.24
CA ARG A 253 -12.24 -6.39 1.26
C ARG A 253 -10.84 -6.40 1.82
N ILE A 254 -10.63 -6.01 3.09
CA ILE A 254 -9.31 -6.09 3.75
C ILE A 254 -8.80 -7.54 3.73
N LEU A 255 -9.64 -8.52 4.11
CA LEU A 255 -9.25 -9.93 4.09
C LEU A 255 -8.87 -10.39 2.68
N LYS A 256 -9.61 -9.96 1.65
CA LYS A 256 -9.33 -10.30 0.25
C LYS A 256 -8.03 -9.69 -0.23
N ILE A 257 -7.85 -8.40 -0.02
CA ILE A 257 -6.65 -7.65 -0.41
C ILE A 257 -5.42 -8.31 0.17
N LEU A 258 -5.39 -8.57 1.49
CA LEU A 258 -4.21 -9.15 2.14
C LEU A 258 -3.87 -10.55 1.62
N SER A 259 -4.89 -11.38 1.36
CA SER A 259 -4.69 -12.73 0.80
C SER A 259 -4.20 -12.68 -0.64
N GLU A 260 -4.76 -11.82 -1.49
CA GLU A 260 -4.30 -11.66 -2.88
C GLU A 260 -2.93 -11.02 -2.95
N THR A 261 -2.62 -10.07 -2.07
CA THR A 261 -1.30 -9.47 -1.96
C THR A 261 -0.25 -10.54 -1.69
N ASP A 262 -0.47 -11.41 -0.70
CA ASP A 262 0.46 -12.53 -0.44
C ASP A 262 0.61 -13.43 -1.66
N ARG A 263 -0.51 -13.88 -2.25
CA ARG A 263 -0.50 -14.74 -3.44
C ARG A 263 0.30 -14.11 -4.60
N ILE A 264 0.10 -12.83 -4.88
CA ILE A 264 0.78 -12.13 -5.97
C ILE A 264 2.27 -11.98 -5.65
N MET A 265 2.63 -11.63 -4.41
CA MET A 265 4.02 -11.49 -3.99
C MET A 265 4.83 -12.76 -4.26
N GLN A 266 4.27 -13.94 -4.00
CA GLN A 266 4.94 -15.23 -4.26
C GLN A 266 5.18 -15.51 -5.75
N THR A 267 4.59 -14.73 -6.65
CA THR A 267 4.75 -14.91 -8.11
C THR A 267 5.73 -13.89 -8.72
N ILE A 268 6.23 -12.92 -7.95
CA ILE A 268 7.16 -11.91 -8.46
C ILE A 268 8.57 -12.48 -8.48
N GLU A 269 9.07 -12.79 -9.67
CA GLU A 269 10.41 -13.29 -9.91
C GLU A 269 11.32 -12.17 -10.46
N MET A 270 12.55 -12.11 -9.97
CA MET A 270 13.56 -11.14 -10.42
C MET A 270 14.95 -11.75 -10.36
N ASP A 271 15.80 -11.46 -11.34
CA ASP A 271 17.22 -11.77 -11.25
C ASP A 271 17.98 -10.67 -10.48
N LEU A 272 18.33 -10.99 -9.23
CA LEU A 272 18.99 -10.10 -8.27
C LEU A 272 20.51 -10.27 -8.21
N SER A 273 21.09 -11.08 -9.12
CA SER A 273 22.53 -11.38 -9.14
C SER A 273 23.42 -10.21 -9.62
#